data_AF-A0A2S8W9E6-F1
#
_entry.id   AF-A0A2S8W9E6-F1
#
_cell.length_a   1.000
_cell.length_b   1.000
_cell.length_c   1.000
_cell.angle_alpha   90.00
_cell.angle_beta   90.00
_cell.angle_gamma   90.00
#
_symmetry.space_group_name_H-M   'P 1'
#
loop_
_entity.id
_entity.type
_entity.pdbx_description
1 polymer ?
#
loop_
_entity_poly.entity_id
_entity_poly.type
_entity_poly.pdbx_seq_one_letter_code
_entity_poly.pdbx_strand_id
1 'polypeptide(L)'
;MLFALALPVLLMVSLGAIDIHQASKVKADLQDALDAAALAAARTNFTADDDLNRVGLAALKANMPAYFQEDGDGKLIRDEASFKLVENTIVANARVDVKVLVANIVLPPYGQILDDYLPVGSRSEVLRASRDVEVAMALDITGSMDNCSRNCPPTTKIEDLRAAAKELVDLVVQDQQSPFTSSVALVPYAASVNVGSYATSARGALDSTSKSITAASWITGTIATVSGVSRSSAATVTASSHGFSNGDRVVLWSVETMREINGVPYEVERVSSSQFRLKVLNSSGAASGYLNTSGYNNSFSNTAYVARCVRTDCGLALTVSGHGLVANDYVRLASMGGLAQLTDGGYRVASQTSSQVILDTSRSLALVSASKGGNAYSSGGKLFNGKDGNTWRAFPTASNMVAVLGSSTCVSERAGLSRYTDAAPATGTYVGRSYLESSNACPTVEITPLSRSRADLGNQIDKLRAGGSTAGQIGLAWGWYMISPNFGTLWPGTSRPAEYDPSRTLKVVILMTDGEFNTPFQAGVIAADAGTGSGSEDAHINTNAGNGNPFSQSMQICDAMKKENVVVYTVGFQISSDVGKTGVDTAYELLEQCATSPDKHFFKATSGTDLKEAFKAIGRDITRLRIAR
;
A
#
# COMPACT_ATOMS: atom_id res chain seq x y z
N MET A 1 89.81 17.01 34.38
CA MET A 1 89.30 18.19 33.64
C MET A 1 88.22 17.85 32.63
N LEU A 2 88.38 16.84 31.76
CA LEU A 2 87.35 16.43 30.78
C LEU A 2 86.00 16.04 31.42
N PHE A 3 85.99 15.31 32.55
CA PHE A 3 84.76 14.92 33.26
C PHE A 3 84.00 16.12 33.85
N ALA A 4 84.72 17.12 34.39
CA ALA A 4 84.12 18.32 34.97
C ALA A 4 83.47 19.25 33.91
N LEU A 5 83.96 19.20 32.67
CA LEU A 5 83.37 19.94 31.54
C LEU A 5 82.20 19.19 30.89
N ALA A 6 82.15 17.86 30.99
CA ALA A 6 81.07 17.04 30.42
C ALA A 6 79.83 16.95 31.33
N LEU A 7 79.99 17.09 32.65
CA LEU A 7 78.91 16.96 33.64
C LEU A 7 77.72 17.92 33.39
N PRO A 8 77.94 19.23 33.09
CA PRO A 8 76.82 20.16 32.85
C PRO A 8 76.04 19.82 31.58
N VAL A 9 76.72 19.32 30.55
CA VAL A 9 76.09 18.92 29.28
C VAL A 9 75.24 17.66 29.47
N LEU A 10 75.76 16.66 30.20
CA LEU A 10 75.01 15.44 30.52
C LEU A 10 73.79 15.75 31.41
N LEU A 11 73.93 16.68 32.37
CA LEU A 11 72.81 17.16 33.17
C LEU A 11 71.74 17.84 32.32
N MET A 12 72.10 18.78 31.43
CA MET A 12 71.13 19.41 30.53
C MET A 12 70.42 18.41 29.61
N VAL A 13 71.13 17.40 29.08
CA VAL A 13 70.50 16.36 28.26
C VAL A 13 69.53 15.51 29.07
N SER A 14 69.93 15.08 30.26
CA SER A 14 69.08 14.26 31.14
C SER A 14 67.84 15.01 31.64
N LEU A 15 68.00 16.29 31.96
CA LEU A 15 66.94 17.13 32.47
C LEU A 15 66.01 17.61 31.34
N GLY A 16 66.56 17.95 30.17
CA GLY A 16 65.77 18.24 28.97
C GLY A 16 64.93 17.04 28.50
N ALA A 17 65.42 15.81 28.72
CA ALA A 17 64.64 14.61 28.46
C ALA A 17 63.40 14.48 29.36
N ILE A 18 63.43 15.01 30.60
CA ILE A 18 62.27 15.02 31.51
C ILE A 18 61.19 15.97 30.98
N ASP A 19 61.58 17.17 30.53
CA ASP A 19 60.66 18.15 29.95
C ASP A 19 60.03 17.63 28.65
N ILE A 20 60.84 17.00 27.78
CA ILE A 20 60.35 16.34 26.56
C ILE A 20 59.38 15.20 26.90
N HIS A 21 59.69 14.39 27.92
CA HIS A 21 58.81 13.32 28.36
C HIS A 21 57.48 13.86 28.91
N GLN A 22 57.50 14.92 29.72
CA GLN A 22 56.27 15.57 30.19
C GLN A 22 55.45 16.16 29.05
N ALA A 23 56.08 16.90 28.15
CA ALA A 23 55.41 17.47 26.97
C ALA A 23 54.82 16.37 26.07
N SER A 24 55.54 15.25 25.90
CA SER A 24 55.07 14.10 25.11
C SER A 24 53.87 13.41 25.79
N LYS A 25 53.88 13.30 27.13
CA LYS A 25 52.75 12.76 27.89
C LYS A 25 51.51 13.65 27.75
N VAL A 26 51.65 14.95 27.98
CA VAL A 26 50.54 15.90 27.84
C VAL A 26 50.03 15.94 26.41
N LYS A 27 50.90 15.79 25.41
CA LYS A 27 50.48 15.68 24.00
C LYS A 27 49.60 14.47 23.74
N ALA A 28 49.93 13.31 24.32
CA ALA A 28 49.12 12.10 24.19
C ALA A 28 47.77 12.27 24.88
N ASP A 29 47.77 12.76 26.12
CA ASP A 29 46.54 13.02 26.89
C ASP A 29 45.64 14.06 26.17
N LEU A 30 46.25 15.08 25.55
CA LEU A 30 45.55 16.09 24.73
C LEU A 30 44.92 15.49 23.48
N GLN A 31 45.60 14.57 22.80
CA GLN A 31 45.05 13.90 21.63
C GLN A 31 43.80 13.08 22.02
N ASP A 32 43.89 12.28 23.08
CA ASP A 32 42.78 11.43 23.54
C ASP A 32 41.57 12.28 23.96
N ALA A 33 41.81 13.38 24.68
CA ALA A 33 40.77 14.31 25.09
C ALA A 33 40.14 15.05 23.90
N LEU A 34 40.95 15.45 22.92
CA LEU A 34 40.50 16.14 21.70
C LEU A 34 39.67 15.21 20.81
N ASP A 35 40.04 13.94 20.68
CA ASP A 35 39.28 12.94 19.92
C ASP A 35 37.89 12.71 20.53
N ALA A 36 37.82 12.58 21.86
CA ALA A 36 36.55 12.47 22.59
C ALA A 36 35.67 13.72 22.42
N ALA A 37 36.28 14.90 22.48
CA ALA A 37 35.59 16.18 22.29
C ALA A 37 35.10 16.39 20.86
N ALA A 38 35.92 16.04 19.86
CA ALA A 38 35.55 16.10 18.45
C ALA A 38 34.38 15.16 18.14
N LEU A 39 34.36 13.96 18.72
CA LEU A 39 33.23 13.02 18.62
C LEU A 39 31.96 13.57 19.28
N ALA A 40 32.09 14.20 20.45
CA ALA A 40 30.96 14.84 21.13
C ALA A 40 30.36 15.97 20.27
N ALA A 41 31.20 16.81 19.67
CA ALA A 41 30.76 17.85 18.75
C ALA A 41 30.12 17.28 17.48
N ALA A 42 30.67 16.20 16.90
CA ALA A 42 30.16 15.54 15.70
C ALA A 42 28.78 14.90 15.88
N ARG A 43 28.41 14.51 17.11
CA ARG A 43 27.07 13.97 17.43
C ARG A 43 25.97 15.02 17.50
N THR A 44 26.31 16.30 17.59
CA THR A 44 25.32 17.38 17.66
C THR A 44 24.66 17.61 16.30
N ASN A 45 23.59 18.41 16.27
CA ASN A 45 22.97 18.89 15.03
C ASN A 45 23.50 20.27 14.59
N PHE A 46 24.42 20.87 15.35
CA PHE A 46 24.90 22.22 15.10
C PHE A 46 25.76 22.30 13.84
N THR A 47 25.65 23.42 13.14
CA THR A 47 26.47 23.75 11.95
C THR A 47 27.21 25.07 12.14
N ALA A 48 26.80 25.90 13.10
CA ALA A 48 27.49 27.12 13.46
C ALA A 48 28.71 26.79 14.33
N ASP A 49 29.85 27.41 14.01
CA ASP A 49 31.10 27.22 14.75
C ASP A 49 30.93 27.51 16.25
N ASP A 50 30.15 28.54 16.63
CA ASP A 50 29.95 28.91 18.04
C ASP A 50 29.28 27.81 18.86
N ASP A 51 28.28 27.14 18.29
CA ASP A 51 27.58 26.04 18.97
C ASP A 51 28.42 24.77 19.03
N LEU A 52 29.19 24.49 17.98
CA LEU A 52 30.15 23.38 17.95
C LEU A 52 31.27 23.59 18.96
N ASN A 53 31.79 24.82 19.05
CA ASN A 53 32.76 25.22 20.07
C ASN A 53 32.19 25.07 21.47
N ARG A 54 30.93 25.47 21.71
CA ARG A 54 30.30 25.33 23.03
C ARG A 54 30.25 23.87 23.50
N VAL A 55 29.86 22.93 22.62
CA VAL A 55 29.78 21.50 22.99
C VAL A 55 31.15 20.85 23.04
N GLY A 56 31.99 21.08 22.01
CA GLY A 56 33.33 20.52 21.93
C GLY A 56 34.21 20.99 23.10
N LEU A 57 34.16 22.28 23.45
CA LEU A 57 34.93 22.83 24.57
C LEU A 57 34.46 22.30 25.91
N ALA A 58 33.13 22.15 26.11
CA ALA A 58 32.61 21.55 27.33
C ALA A 58 33.11 20.10 27.52
N ALA A 59 33.14 19.31 26.45
CA ALA A 59 33.68 17.95 26.47
C ALA A 59 35.20 17.93 26.67
N LEU A 60 35.95 18.84 26.02
CA LEU A 60 37.40 18.95 26.17
C LEU A 60 37.80 19.34 27.61
N LYS A 61 37.08 20.31 28.20
CA LYS A 61 37.25 20.74 29.60
C LYS A 61 36.95 19.64 30.59
N ALA A 62 35.93 18.81 30.33
CA ALA A 62 35.62 17.66 31.17
C ALA A 62 36.76 16.62 31.19
N ASN A 63 37.47 16.46 30.07
CA ASN A 63 38.59 15.51 29.96
C ASN A 63 39.94 16.10 30.42
N MET A 64 40.16 17.42 30.30
CA MET A 64 41.40 18.10 30.72
C MET A 64 41.13 19.38 31.53
N PRO A 65 40.53 19.27 32.73
CA PRO A 65 40.15 20.43 33.54
C PRO A 65 41.34 21.25 34.05
N ALA A 66 42.54 20.67 34.10
CA ALA A 66 43.76 21.34 34.56
C ALA A 66 44.27 22.40 33.58
N TYR A 67 43.99 22.25 32.29
CA TYR A 67 44.51 23.12 31.23
C TYR A 67 43.44 24.11 30.74
N PHE A 68 42.24 23.63 30.40
CA PHE A 68 41.17 24.49 29.87
C PHE A 68 40.36 25.21 30.96
N GLN A 69 40.99 26.18 31.64
CA GLN A 69 40.35 27.06 32.63
C GLN A 69 39.89 28.38 32.00
N GLU A 70 38.73 28.87 32.45
CA GLU A 70 38.15 30.15 32.02
C GLU A 70 38.54 31.26 33.01
N ASP A 71 38.76 32.47 32.49
CA ASP A 71 38.79 33.67 33.32
C ASP A 71 37.38 34.07 33.80
N GLY A 72 37.30 35.14 34.61
CA GLY A 72 36.03 35.67 35.13
C GLY A 72 35.03 36.13 34.05
N ASP A 73 35.45 36.22 32.79
CA ASP A 73 34.65 36.61 31.63
C ASP A 73 34.39 35.42 30.67
N GLY A 74 34.76 34.20 31.05
CA GLY A 74 34.48 32.98 30.27
C GLY A 74 35.46 32.69 29.13
N LYS A 75 36.62 33.36 29.08
CA LYS A 75 37.64 33.17 28.04
C LYS A 75 38.74 32.22 28.53
N LEU A 76 39.21 31.33 27.65
CA LEU A 76 40.31 30.42 27.97
C LEU A 76 41.59 31.21 28.27
N ILE A 77 42.25 30.87 29.38
CA ILE A 77 43.50 31.49 29.82
C ILE A 77 44.66 30.75 29.14
N ARG A 78 45.32 31.39 28.17
CA ARG A 78 46.55 30.92 27.46
C ARG A 78 46.38 29.73 26.50
N ASP A 79 45.26 29.03 26.55
CA ASP A 79 44.98 27.88 25.68
C ASP A 79 43.99 28.24 24.54
N GLU A 80 44.12 27.55 23.41
CA GLU A 80 43.23 27.73 22.25
C GLU A 80 42.60 26.39 21.89
N ALA A 81 41.27 26.36 21.78
CA ALA A 81 40.55 25.23 21.21
C ALA A 81 39.51 25.73 20.19
N SER A 82 39.39 25.03 19.07
CA SER A 82 38.40 25.33 18.04
C SER A 82 37.84 24.05 17.43
N PHE A 83 36.54 24.06 17.19
CA PHE A 83 35.77 23.01 16.53
C PHE A 83 35.06 23.65 15.34
N LYS A 84 35.44 23.25 14.13
CA LYS A 84 34.86 23.78 12.90
C LYS A 84 34.30 22.66 12.06
N LEU A 85 33.16 22.90 11.43
CA LEU A 85 32.63 22.00 10.42
C LEU A 85 33.23 22.37 9.07
N VAL A 86 34.08 21.49 8.53
CA VAL A 86 34.60 21.61 7.17
C VAL A 86 33.95 20.52 6.34
N GLU A 87 33.02 20.92 5.46
CA GLU A 87 32.15 20.01 4.71
C GLU A 87 31.33 19.10 5.66
N ASN A 88 31.76 17.86 5.86
CA ASN A 88 31.12 16.87 6.74
C ASN A 88 32.08 16.32 7.82
N THR A 89 33.22 16.98 8.01
CA THR A 89 34.23 16.60 9.00
C THR A 89 34.31 17.69 10.06
N ILE A 90 34.19 17.30 11.33
CA ILE A 90 34.53 18.17 12.44
C ILE A 90 36.05 18.17 12.56
N VAL A 91 36.65 19.33 12.29
CA VAL A 91 38.07 19.57 12.49
C VAL A 91 38.23 20.26 13.84
N ALA A 92 38.80 19.54 14.80
CA ALA A 92 39.11 20.04 16.12
C ALA A 92 40.61 20.34 16.23
N ASN A 93 40.97 21.52 16.72
CA ASN A 93 42.34 21.89 17.04
C ASN A 93 42.40 22.34 18.49
N ALA A 94 43.41 21.90 19.22
CA ALA A 94 43.69 22.37 20.57
C ALA A 94 45.18 22.63 20.78
N ARG A 95 45.50 23.67 21.54
CA ARG A 95 46.86 24.02 21.99
C ARG A 95 46.85 24.27 23.48
N VAL A 96 47.80 23.68 24.18
CA VAL A 96 48.03 23.86 25.61
C VAL A 96 49.49 24.19 25.89
N ASP A 97 49.71 25.09 26.85
CA ASP A 97 51.05 25.46 27.29
C ASP A 97 51.50 24.55 28.44
N VAL A 98 52.50 23.68 28.18
CA VAL A 98 53.02 22.74 29.17
C VAL A 98 54.16 23.39 29.94
N LYS A 99 54.01 23.51 31.26
CA LYS A 99 55.06 24.01 32.14
C LYS A 99 56.27 23.06 32.13
N VAL A 100 57.43 23.59 31.74
CA VAL A 100 58.70 22.86 31.73
C VAL A 100 59.41 23.02 33.07
N LEU A 101 59.97 21.93 33.61
CA LEU A 101 60.59 21.90 34.95
C LEU A 101 62.07 22.30 34.91
N VAL A 102 62.73 22.10 33.78
CA VAL A 102 64.19 22.21 33.66
C VAL A 102 64.61 23.41 32.83
N ALA A 103 63.83 23.80 31.82
CA ALA A 103 64.14 24.95 30.97
C ALA A 103 64.28 26.28 31.76
N ASN A 104 63.77 26.33 32.99
CA ASN A 104 63.89 27.44 33.94
C ASN A 104 65.13 27.34 34.88
N ILE A 105 66.08 26.44 34.63
CA ILE A 105 67.33 26.40 35.41
C ILE A 105 68.23 27.57 34.99
N VAL A 106 68.24 28.61 35.82
CA VAL A 106 69.19 29.71 35.75
C VAL A 106 70.61 29.17 35.98
N LEU A 107 71.47 29.22 34.96
CA LEU A 107 72.90 28.96 35.05
C LEU A 107 73.66 30.30 35.13
N PRO A 108 74.14 30.78 36.28
CA PRO A 108 75.05 31.93 36.32
C PRO A 108 76.36 31.56 35.60
N PRO A 109 76.88 32.37 34.64
CA PRO A 109 76.54 33.76 34.29
C PRO A 109 75.58 33.97 33.09
N TYR A 110 74.92 32.93 32.56
CA TYR A 110 74.29 32.93 31.22
C TYR A 110 72.79 33.29 31.16
N GLY A 111 72.12 33.61 32.27
CA GLY A 111 70.72 34.07 32.26
C GLY A 111 69.69 32.97 31.90
N GLN A 112 68.40 33.36 31.83
CA GLN A 112 67.30 32.48 31.38
C GLN A 112 67.42 32.24 29.86
N ILE A 113 67.48 30.98 29.45
CA ILE A 113 67.72 30.60 28.04
C ILE A 113 66.40 30.27 27.31
N LEU A 114 65.36 29.82 27.99
CA LEU A 114 64.10 29.34 27.41
C LEU A 114 62.88 29.80 28.22
N ASP A 115 61.73 29.89 27.55
CA ASP A 115 60.43 30.22 28.15
C ASP A 115 59.98 29.12 29.14
N ASP A 116 59.18 29.49 30.15
CA ASP A 116 58.69 28.60 31.22
C ASP A 116 57.64 27.58 30.72
N TYR A 117 57.19 27.74 29.47
CA TYR A 117 56.13 26.95 28.85
C TYR A 117 56.51 26.49 27.45
N LEU A 118 56.15 25.25 27.13
CA LEU A 118 56.28 24.67 25.80
C LEU A 118 54.88 24.47 25.19
N PRO A 119 54.54 25.14 24.08
CA PRO A 119 53.25 24.97 23.44
C PRO A 119 53.15 23.60 22.78
N VAL A 120 52.11 22.85 23.13
CA VAL A 120 51.81 21.53 22.56
C VAL A 120 50.46 21.59 21.86
N GLY A 121 50.44 21.24 20.58
CA GLY A 121 49.24 21.20 19.75
C GLY A 121 48.82 19.79 19.34
N SER A 122 47.51 19.59 19.23
CA SER A 122 46.88 18.41 18.67
C SER A 122 45.79 18.80 17.67
N ARG A 123 45.53 17.92 16.71
CA ARG A 123 44.47 18.02 15.71
C ARG A 123 43.72 16.70 15.65
N SER A 124 42.39 16.79 15.62
CA SER A 124 41.49 15.65 15.46
C SER A 124 40.50 15.94 14.34
N GLU A 125 40.20 14.91 13.55
CA GLU A 125 39.24 14.98 12.46
C GLU A 125 38.23 13.85 12.61
N VAL A 126 36.97 14.21 12.81
CA VAL A 126 35.88 13.24 12.93
C VAL A 126 34.90 13.47 11.80
N LEU A 127 34.81 12.48 10.90
CA LEU A 127 33.75 12.45 9.90
C LEU A 127 32.42 12.27 10.63
N ARG A 128 31.47 13.18 10.37
CA ARG A 128 30.12 13.04 10.87
C ARG A 128 29.44 11.90 10.13
N ALA A 129 29.47 10.70 10.71
CA ALA A 129 28.81 9.53 10.15
C ALA A 129 27.32 9.86 9.99
N SER A 130 26.92 10.05 8.74
CA SER A 130 25.53 10.22 8.34
C SER A 130 25.28 9.20 7.23
N ARG A 131 24.02 8.93 6.97
CA ARG A 131 23.57 7.98 5.96
C ARG A 131 22.47 8.60 5.12
N ASP A 132 22.22 8.00 3.97
CA ASP A 132 21.04 8.30 3.18
C ASP A 132 19.77 7.93 3.95
N VAL A 133 18.66 8.59 3.67
CA VAL A 133 17.35 8.29 4.27
C VAL A 133 16.31 8.07 3.19
N GLU A 134 15.63 6.93 3.28
CA GLU A 134 14.51 6.56 2.41
C GLU A 134 13.31 6.20 3.27
N VAL A 135 12.24 6.99 3.17
CA VAL A 135 11.01 6.79 3.94
C VAL A 135 9.85 6.51 3.00
N ALA A 136 9.05 5.49 3.27
CA ALA A 136 7.75 5.30 2.63
C ALA A 136 6.61 5.54 3.60
N MET A 137 5.62 6.31 3.18
CA MET A 137 4.44 6.64 3.97
C MET A 137 3.22 5.91 3.38
N ALA A 138 2.79 4.82 4.01
CA ALA A 138 1.52 4.16 3.74
C ALA A 138 0.40 4.90 4.49
N LEU A 139 -0.40 5.66 3.72
CA LEU A 139 -1.39 6.59 4.26
C LEU A 139 -2.81 6.11 3.93
N ASP A 140 -3.57 5.88 4.99
CA ASP A 140 -4.99 5.52 4.90
C ASP A 140 -5.82 6.71 4.37
N ILE A 141 -6.47 6.50 3.23
CA ILE A 141 -7.40 7.44 2.61
C ILE A 141 -8.78 6.80 2.42
N THR A 142 -9.15 5.88 3.31
CA THR A 142 -10.40 5.12 3.21
C THR A 142 -11.61 5.96 3.60
N GLY A 143 -12.82 5.43 3.38
CA GLY A 143 -14.06 6.12 3.69
C GLY A 143 -14.23 6.49 5.18
N SER A 144 -13.59 5.78 6.12
CA SER A 144 -13.62 6.15 7.54
C SER A 144 -12.90 7.47 7.84
N MET A 145 -11.99 7.88 6.96
CA MET A 145 -11.34 9.19 6.98
C MET A 145 -12.25 10.33 6.50
N ASP A 146 -13.44 10.02 5.96
CA ASP A 146 -14.49 10.99 5.69
C ASP A 146 -15.45 11.10 6.88
N ASN A 147 -15.13 11.98 7.81
CA ASN A 147 -15.97 12.29 8.96
C ASN A 147 -16.95 13.46 8.71
N CYS A 148 -17.16 13.88 7.45
CA CYS A 148 -17.99 15.02 7.06
C CYS A 148 -19.26 14.58 6.32
N SER A 149 -19.94 13.56 6.83
CA SER A 149 -21.16 13.02 6.21
C SER A 149 -22.42 13.88 6.45
N ARG A 150 -22.56 14.51 7.64
CA ARG A 150 -23.74 15.34 8.01
C ARG A 150 -23.43 16.46 9.00
N ASN A 151 -22.47 16.26 9.91
CA ASN A 151 -22.02 17.25 10.90
C ASN A 151 -20.50 17.34 10.83
N CYS A 152 -19.99 18.24 9.99
CA CYS A 152 -18.56 18.32 9.74
C CYS A 152 -17.85 18.97 10.93
N PRO A 153 -16.80 18.32 11.47
CA PRO A 153 -15.92 18.97 12.44
C PRO A 153 -15.16 20.14 11.80
N PRO A 154 -14.57 21.05 12.60
CA PRO A 154 -13.83 22.21 12.08
C PRO A 154 -12.69 21.84 11.13
N THR A 155 -12.06 20.68 11.34
CA THR A 155 -11.13 20.03 10.42
C THR A 155 -11.55 18.58 10.24
N THR A 156 -11.50 18.09 9.00
CA THR A 156 -11.77 16.69 8.70
C THR A 156 -10.56 15.82 8.98
N LYS A 157 -10.77 14.52 9.24
CA LYS A 157 -9.67 13.56 9.47
C LYS A 157 -8.65 13.57 8.33
N ILE A 158 -9.15 13.61 7.08
CA ILE A 158 -8.27 13.65 5.90
C ILE A 158 -7.46 14.96 5.80
N GLU A 159 -8.00 16.10 6.25
CA GLU A 159 -7.25 17.37 6.30
C GLU A 159 -6.16 17.33 7.37
N ASP A 160 -6.46 16.76 8.54
CA ASP A 160 -5.46 16.57 9.60
C ASP A 160 -4.31 15.67 9.15
N LEU A 161 -4.62 14.57 8.46
CA LEU A 161 -3.62 13.71 7.83
C LEU A 161 -2.76 14.49 6.84
N ARG A 162 -3.35 15.27 5.93
CA ARG A 162 -2.58 16.06 4.95
C ARG A 162 -1.62 17.02 5.65
N ALA A 163 -2.08 17.70 6.70
CA ALA A 163 -1.24 18.62 7.44
C ALA A 163 -0.09 17.91 8.17
N ALA A 164 -0.36 16.81 8.89
CA ALA A 164 0.66 16.02 9.58
C ALA A 164 1.68 15.40 8.61
N ALA A 165 1.23 14.89 7.47
CA ALA A 165 2.10 14.31 6.45
C ALA A 165 3.08 15.36 5.86
N LYS A 166 2.60 16.58 5.60
CA LYS A 166 3.46 17.69 5.14
C LYS A 166 4.52 18.06 6.17
N GLU A 167 4.14 18.16 7.45
CA GLU A 167 5.09 18.44 8.53
C GLU A 167 6.19 17.36 8.62
N LEU A 168 5.84 16.08 8.45
CA LEU A 168 6.85 15.01 8.42
C LEU A 168 7.76 15.11 7.19
N VAL A 169 7.21 15.37 6.00
CA VAL A 169 8.01 15.59 4.78
C VAL A 169 8.99 16.75 4.98
N ASP A 170 8.54 17.85 5.58
CA ASP A 170 9.38 19.02 5.83
C ASP A 170 10.54 18.74 6.81
N LEU A 171 10.35 17.83 7.76
CA LEU A 171 11.38 17.40 8.71
C LEU A 171 12.37 16.39 8.11
N VAL A 172 11.88 15.46 7.29
CA VAL A 172 12.69 14.35 6.74
C VAL A 172 13.48 14.79 5.51
N VAL A 173 12.86 15.49 4.57
CA VAL A 173 13.47 15.87 3.29
C VAL A 173 14.23 17.18 3.45
N GLN A 174 15.56 17.09 3.41
CA GLN A 174 16.46 18.22 3.55
C GLN A 174 16.70 18.95 2.22
N ASP A 175 16.99 20.26 2.29
CA ASP A 175 17.37 21.05 1.11
C ASP A 175 18.74 20.63 0.55
N GLN A 176 19.68 20.29 1.44
CA GLN A 176 21.00 19.79 1.05
C GLN A 176 20.92 18.27 0.85
N GLN A 177 21.22 17.84 -0.37
CA GLN A 177 21.14 16.44 -0.81
C GLN A 177 22.53 15.84 -1.12
N SER A 178 23.60 16.45 -0.58
CA SER A 178 24.99 16.02 -0.72
C SER A 178 25.74 16.29 0.59
N PRO A 179 26.63 15.38 1.05
CA PRO A 179 26.96 14.09 0.45
C PRO A 179 25.88 13.00 0.68
N PHE A 180 24.90 13.28 1.54
CA PHE A 180 23.84 12.34 1.89
C PHE A 180 22.46 12.86 1.46
N THR A 181 21.61 11.94 1.05
CA THR A 181 20.29 12.22 0.48
C THR A 181 19.17 11.89 1.46
N SER A 182 18.03 12.54 1.26
CA SER A 182 16.80 12.26 2.02
C SER A 182 15.62 12.29 1.06
N SER A 183 14.86 11.21 1.04
CA SER A 183 13.75 11.03 0.10
C SER A 183 12.57 10.33 0.75
N VAL A 184 11.38 10.70 0.29
CA VAL A 184 10.11 10.17 0.78
C VAL A 184 9.31 9.62 -0.41
N ALA A 185 8.67 8.48 -0.22
CA ALA A 185 7.67 7.90 -1.10
C ALA A 185 6.30 7.96 -0.43
N LEU A 186 5.25 8.16 -1.22
CA LEU A 186 3.86 8.23 -0.74
C LEU A 186 3.08 7.05 -1.28
N VAL A 187 2.35 6.36 -0.41
CA VAL A 187 1.49 5.23 -0.73
C VAL A 187 0.11 5.49 -0.15
N PRO A 188 -0.73 6.29 -0.84
CA PRO A 188 -2.14 6.41 -0.49
C PRO A 188 -2.83 5.07 -0.74
N TYR A 189 -3.55 4.54 0.24
CA TYR A 189 -4.30 3.30 0.09
C TYR A 189 -5.74 3.45 0.55
N ALA A 190 -6.63 2.77 -0.17
CA ALA A 190 -8.03 2.62 0.16
C ALA A 190 -8.40 1.14 0.01
N ALA A 191 -9.38 0.82 -0.86
CA ALA A 191 -9.73 -0.56 -1.20
C ALA A 191 -8.55 -1.28 -1.87
N SER A 192 -7.59 -0.52 -2.39
CA SER A 192 -6.38 -0.97 -3.05
C SER A 192 -5.38 0.20 -3.10
N VAL A 193 -4.21 -0.01 -3.70
CA VAL A 193 -3.19 1.02 -3.98
C VAL A 193 -3.18 1.30 -5.48
N ASN A 194 -3.28 2.58 -5.88
CA ASN A 194 -3.21 2.95 -7.29
C ASN A 194 -1.76 3.19 -7.72
N VAL A 195 -1.26 2.33 -8.61
CA VAL A 195 0.14 2.39 -9.08
C VAL A 195 0.29 3.10 -10.43
N GLY A 196 -0.79 3.69 -10.93
CA GLY A 196 -0.77 4.51 -12.15
C GLY A 196 -0.16 3.80 -13.35
N SER A 197 0.78 4.49 -14.00
CA SER A 197 1.50 3.99 -15.18
C SER A 197 2.39 2.77 -14.89
N TYR A 198 2.71 2.47 -13.62
CA TYR A 198 3.51 1.31 -13.24
C TYR A 198 2.72 0.00 -13.22
N ALA A 199 1.39 0.04 -13.41
CA ALA A 199 0.52 -1.13 -13.30
C ALA A 199 0.99 -2.30 -14.18
N THR A 200 1.27 -2.08 -15.46
CA THR A 200 1.70 -3.16 -16.36
C THR A 200 2.99 -3.82 -15.89
N SER A 201 3.96 -3.05 -15.39
CA SER A 201 5.24 -3.58 -14.90
C SER A 201 5.09 -4.29 -13.56
N ALA A 202 4.16 -3.85 -12.70
CA ALA A 202 3.95 -4.40 -11.36
C ALA A 202 3.10 -5.69 -11.34
N ARG A 203 2.05 -5.76 -12.16
CA ARG A 203 1.06 -6.87 -12.20
C ARG A 203 1.00 -7.64 -13.54
N GLY A 204 1.91 -7.33 -14.45
CA GLY A 204 1.90 -7.86 -15.82
C GLY A 204 0.85 -7.22 -16.73
N ALA A 205 1.01 -7.45 -18.03
CA ALA A 205 0.05 -7.00 -19.05
C ALA A 205 -1.31 -7.69 -18.89
N LEU A 206 -2.37 -6.98 -19.25
CA LEU A 206 -3.72 -7.53 -19.26
C LEU A 206 -4.04 -8.13 -20.63
N ASP A 207 -4.69 -9.29 -20.61
CA ASP A 207 -5.26 -9.89 -21.79
C ASP A 207 -6.59 -9.20 -22.18
N SER A 208 -6.73 -8.89 -23.47
CA SER A 208 -7.94 -8.30 -24.06
C SER A 208 -8.45 -9.14 -25.23
N THR A 209 -7.93 -10.36 -25.38
CA THR A 209 -8.30 -11.29 -26.44
C THR A 209 -9.79 -11.61 -26.35
N SER A 210 -10.45 -11.51 -27.50
CA SER A 210 -11.84 -11.90 -27.66
C SER A 210 -11.99 -12.90 -28.81
N LYS A 211 -13.11 -13.61 -28.79
CA LYS A 211 -13.53 -14.52 -29.85
C LYS A 211 -14.80 -14.00 -30.47
N SER A 212 -14.86 -14.01 -31.80
CA SER A 212 -16.05 -13.57 -32.54
C SER A 212 -17.18 -14.56 -32.36
N ILE A 213 -18.37 -14.05 -32.09
CA ILE A 213 -19.61 -14.82 -32.08
C ILE A 213 -20.19 -14.74 -33.48
N THR A 214 -20.53 -15.88 -34.08
CA THR A 214 -21.08 -15.92 -35.45
C THR A 214 -22.56 -16.24 -35.48
N ALA A 215 -23.09 -16.81 -34.40
CA ALA A 215 -24.52 -17.03 -34.21
C ALA A 215 -24.82 -17.12 -32.71
N ALA A 216 -26.00 -16.66 -32.32
CA ALA A 216 -26.54 -16.83 -30.98
C ALA A 216 -28.01 -17.18 -31.05
N SER A 217 -28.45 -18.13 -30.22
CA SER A 217 -29.87 -18.49 -30.13
C SER A 217 -30.23 -19.00 -28.74
N TRP A 218 -31.42 -18.65 -28.28
CA TRP A 218 -31.97 -19.09 -26.99
C TRP A 218 -33.46 -19.44 -27.06
N ILE A 219 -34.16 -18.97 -28.10
CA ILE A 219 -35.55 -19.28 -28.41
C ILE A 219 -35.66 -19.90 -29.81
N THR A 220 -36.67 -20.74 -30.00
CA THR A 220 -36.96 -21.46 -31.24
C THR A 220 -38.47 -21.60 -31.44
N GLY A 221 -38.88 -21.88 -32.67
CA GLY A 221 -40.29 -22.03 -33.02
C GLY A 221 -41.04 -20.69 -33.04
N THR A 222 -42.36 -20.77 -32.95
CA THR A 222 -43.25 -19.62 -33.04
C THR A 222 -43.22 -18.80 -31.75
N ILE A 223 -43.10 -17.48 -31.90
CA ILE A 223 -43.36 -16.53 -30.81
C ILE A 223 -44.87 -16.36 -30.71
N ALA A 224 -45.45 -16.79 -29.60
CA ALA A 224 -46.88 -16.68 -29.36
C ALA A 224 -47.19 -15.43 -28.53
N THR A 225 -48.29 -14.77 -28.87
CA THR A 225 -48.81 -13.64 -28.10
C THR A 225 -49.59 -14.14 -26.89
N VAL A 226 -49.20 -13.69 -25.71
CA VAL A 226 -49.88 -13.97 -24.43
C VAL A 226 -50.94 -12.89 -24.21
N SER A 227 -52.20 -13.32 -24.13
CA SER A 227 -53.36 -12.46 -23.89
C SER A 227 -53.88 -12.52 -22.45
N GLY A 228 -53.36 -13.43 -21.62
CA GLY A 228 -53.76 -13.53 -20.23
C GLY A 228 -52.87 -14.44 -19.39
N VAL A 229 -52.64 -14.05 -18.14
CA VAL A 229 -52.05 -14.90 -17.11
C VAL A 229 -52.97 -14.88 -15.89
N SER A 230 -53.47 -16.05 -15.48
CA SER A 230 -54.36 -16.15 -14.33
C SER A 230 -53.60 -15.86 -13.02
N ARG A 231 -54.26 -15.25 -12.02
CA ARG A 231 -53.75 -15.16 -10.64
C ARG A 231 -54.15 -16.39 -9.83
N SER A 232 -53.41 -17.48 -10.00
CA SER A 232 -53.71 -18.75 -9.34
C SER A 232 -52.46 -19.61 -9.12
N SER A 233 -52.60 -20.65 -8.31
CA SER A 233 -51.64 -21.76 -8.22
C SER A 233 -52.39 -23.01 -8.66
N ALA A 234 -52.28 -23.49 -9.90
CA ALA A 234 -51.28 -23.23 -10.95
C ALA A 234 -51.63 -22.11 -11.93
N ALA A 235 -50.68 -21.19 -12.18
CA ALA A 235 -50.85 -20.12 -13.16
C ALA A 235 -51.09 -20.66 -14.58
N THR A 236 -52.25 -20.34 -15.13
CA THR A 236 -52.63 -20.65 -16.52
C THR A 236 -52.35 -19.45 -17.41
N VAL A 237 -51.61 -19.68 -18.49
CA VAL A 237 -51.28 -18.71 -19.53
C VAL A 237 -52.19 -18.95 -20.73
N THR A 238 -52.78 -17.89 -21.28
CA THR A 238 -53.57 -17.92 -22.50
C THR A 238 -52.76 -17.32 -23.65
N ALA A 239 -52.46 -18.15 -24.65
CA ALA A 239 -51.75 -17.77 -25.87
C ALA A 239 -52.22 -18.67 -27.02
N SER A 240 -52.93 -18.13 -28.01
CA SER A 240 -53.46 -18.96 -29.11
C SER A 240 -52.36 -19.41 -30.07
N SER A 241 -52.50 -20.63 -30.61
CA SER A 241 -51.61 -21.18 -31.65
C SER A 241 -50.14 -21.20 -31.25
N HIS A 242 -49.87 -21.43 -29.96
CA HIS A 242 -48.52 -21.36 -29.40
C HIS A 242 -47.61 -22.54 -29.85
N GLY A 243 -48.19 -23.67 -30.26
CA GLY A 243 -47.44 -24.81 -30.82
C GLY A 243 -46.53 -25.55 -29.83
N PHE A 244 -46.81 -25.44 -28.53
CA PHE A 244 -46.03 -26.09 -27.46
C PHE A 244 -46.62 -27.47 -27.14
N SER A 245 -45.81 -28.34 -26.54
CA SER A 245 -46.19 -29.64 -26.00
C SER A 245 -45.81 -29.75 -24.52
N ASN A 246 -46.47 -30.62 -23.75
CA ASN A 246 -46.10 -30.86 -22.35
C ASN A 246 -44.60 -31.21 -22.24
N GLY A 247 -43.90 -30.57 -21.31
CA GLY A 247 -42.46 -30.73 -21.12
C GLY A 247 -41.60 -29.71 -21.87
N ASP A 248 -42.16 -28.96 -22.84
CA ASP A 248 -41.42 -27.88 -23.50
C ASP A 248 -40.98 -26.82 -22.48
N ARG A 249 -39.80 -26.25 -22.73
CA ARG A 249 -39.30 -25.12 -21.96
C ARG A 249 -39.64 -23.81 -22.64
N VAL A 250 -40.12 -22.84 -21.89
CA VAL A 250 -40.53 -21.54 -22.43
C VAL A 250 -40.00 -20.40 -21.58
N VAL A 251 -39.84 -19.24 -22.21
CA VAL A 251 -39.62 -17.94 -21.54
C VAL A 251 -40.71 -16.98 -21.95
N LEU A 252 -41.15 -16.17 -20.99
CA LEU A 252 -42.11 -15.08 -21.22
C LEU A 252 -41.38 -13.74 -21.15
N TRP A 253 -41.84 -12.74 -21.90
CA TRP A 253 -41.27 -11.39 -21.85
C TRP A 253 -42.32 -10.32 -22.15
N SER A 254 -41.96 -9.06 -21.84
CA SER A 254 -42.84 -7.89 -21.95
C SER A 254 -44.14 -7.99 -21.15
N VAL A 255 -44.16 -8.80 -20.09
CA VAL A 255 -45.26 -8.86 -19.13
C VAL A 255 -45.21 -7.61 -18.26
N GLU A 256 -46.12 -6.66 -18.48
CA GLU A 256 -46.03 -5.34 -17.87
C GLU A 256 -46.42 -5.32 -16.39
N THR A 257 -47.45 -6.08 -16.04
CA THR A 257 -47.87 -6.41 -14.67
C THR A 257 -47.60 -7.90 -14.44
N MET A 258 -47.16 -8.30 -13.24
CA MET A 258 -46.60 -9.65 -12.98
C MET A 258 -45.19 -9.82 -13.55
N ARG A 259 -44.36 -8.77 -13.44
CA ARG A 259 -43.01 -8.68 -14.04
C ARG A 259 -42.06 -9.78 -13.57
N GLU A 260 -42.34 -10.39 -12.43
CA GLU A 260 -41.61 -11.51 -11.83
C GLU A 260 -41.54 -12.72 -12.77
N ILE A 261 -42.45 -12.84 -13.75
CA ILE A 261 -42.43 -13.94 -14.71
C ILE A 261 -41.56 -13.66 -15.94
N ASN A 262 -41.15 -12.40 -16.16
CA ASN A 262 -40.33 -12.04 -17.31
C ASN A 262 -38.95 -12.69 -17.23
N GLY A 263 -38.58 -13.37 -18.30
CA GLY A 263 -37.26 -13.95 -18.48
C GLY A 263 -36.92 -15.14 -17.60
N VAL A 264 -37.88 -15.65 -16.83
CA VAL A 264 -37.69 -16.88 -16.05
C VAL A 264 -38.02 -18.09 -16.96
N PRO A 265 -37.17 -19.13 -16.97
CA PRO A 265 -37.48 -20.36 -17.69
C PRO A 265 -38.52 -21.19 -16.94
N TYR A 266 -39.53 -21.66 -17.66
CA TYR A 266 -40.60 -22.52 -17.14
C TYR A 266 -40.75 -23.78 -17.99
N GLU A 267 -41.25 -24.86 -17.38
CA GLU A 267 -41.78 -26.01 -18.12
C GLU A 267 -43.29 -25.85 -18.34
N VAL A 268 -43.78 -26.10 -19.54
CA VAL A 268 -45.22 -26.08 -19.82
C VAL A 268 -45.86 -27.44 -19.54
N GLU A 269 -47.04 -27.41 -18.94
CA GLU A 269 -47.87 -28.60 -18.68
C GLU A 269 -49.36 -28.27 -18.86
N ARG A 270 -50.20 -29.29 -19.01
CA ARG A 270 -51.64 -29.19 -19.29
C ARG A 270 -51.92 -28.31 -20.52
N VAL A 271 -51.16 -28.58 -21.57
CA VAL A 271 -51.19 -27.83 -22.82
C VAL A 271 -52.44 -28.15 -23.64
N SER A 272 -53.14 -27.11 -24.09
CA SER A 272 -54.20 -27.14 -25.11
C SER A 272 -53.74 -26.35 -26.35
N SER A 273 -54.64 -26.06 -27.31
CA SER A 273 -54.30 -25.22 -28.47
C SER A 273 -54.18 -23.72 -28.14
N SER A 274 -54.64 -23.29 -26.96
CA SER A 274 -54.70 -21.87 -26.58
C SER A 274 -54.27 -21.58 -25.15
N GLN A 275 -54.02 -22.61 -24.34
CA GLN A 275 -53.68 -22.44 -22.94
C GLN A 275 -52.66 -23.49 -22.48
N PHE A 276 -51.86 -23.11 -21.49
CA PHE A 276 -50.94 -24.01 -20.80
C PHE A 276 -50.68 -23.50 -19.38
N ARG A 277 -50.10 -24.34 -18.52
CA ARG A 277 -49.69 -23.98 -17.16
C ARG A 277 -48.18 -24.00 -17.06
N LEU A 278 -47.65 -23.14 -16.19
CA LEU A 278 -46.21 -23.01 -15.96
C LEU A 278 -45.78 -23.78 -14.72
N LYS A 279 -44.70 -24.55 -14.83
CA LYS A 279 -43.96 -25.14 -13.71
C LYS A 279 -42.63 -24.43 -13.52
N VAL A 280 -42.30 -24.13 -12.26
CA VAL A 280 -41.02 -23.55 -11.88
C VAL A 280 -39.93 -24.62 -11.93
N LEU A 281 -38.75 -24.23 -12.40
CA LEU A 281 -37.58 -25.11 -12.42
C LEU A 281 -36.83 -24.98 -11.09
N ASN A 282 -36.40 -26.10 -10.52
CA ASN A 282 -35.53 -26.10 -9.36
C ASN A 282 -34.08 -25.77 -9.75
N SER A 283 -33.17 -25.73 -8.77
CA SER A 283 -31.74 -25.46 -8.98
C SER A 283 -31.02 -26.46 -9.89
N SER A 284 -31.57 -27.66 -10.08
CA SER A 284 -31.08 -28.67 -11.02
C SER A 284 -31.69 -28.56 -12.43
N GLY A 285 -32.58 -27.58 -12.68
CA GLY A 285 -33.29 -27.40 -13.94
C GLY A 285 -34.49 -28.35 -14.15
N ALA A 286 -34.79 -29.19 -13.16
CA ALA A 286 -35.94 -30.08 -13.18
C ALA A 286 -37.22 -29.33 -12.78
N ALA A 287 -38.33 -29.61 -13.46
CA ALA A 287 -39.61 -29.02 -13.10
C ALA A 287 -40.09 -29.54 -11.75
N SER A 288 -40.41 -28.63 -10.83
CA SER A 288 -40.77 -28.97 -9.45
C SER A 288 -42.27 -28.77 -9.20
N GLY A 289 -42.69 -27.55 -8.88
CA GLY A 289 -44.07 -27.17 -8.65
C GLY A 289 -44.64 -26.27 -9.74
N TYR A 290 -45.95 -26.01 -9.68
CA TYR A 290 -46.58 -24.99 -10.52
C TYR A 290 -46.20 -23.58 -10.06
N LEU A 291 -46.07 -22.66 -11.01
CA LEU A 291 -45.94 -21.24 -10.72
C LEU A 291 -47.19 -20.76 -9.97
N ASN A 292 -46.98 -20.15 -8.80
CA ASN A 292 -48.02 -19.53 -8.02
C ASN A 292 -48.00 -18.02 -8.23
N THR A 293 -49.05 -17.51 -8.86
CA THR A 293 -49.24 -16.07 -9.11
C THR A 293 -50.38 -15.47 -8.28
N SER A 294 -50.97 -16.21 -7.33
CA SER A 294 -52.13 -15.74 -6.56
C SER A 294 -51.78 -14.50 -5.71
N GLY A 295 -50.55 -14.43 -5.20
CA GLY A 295 -50.04 -13.33 -4.37
C GLY A 295 -49.50 -12.12 -5.14
N TYR A 296 -49.49 -12.14 -6.47
CA TYR A 296 -48.95 -11.01 -7.25
C TYR A 296 -49.90 -9.82 -7.18
N ASN A 297 -49.41 -8.64 -6.85
CA ASN A 297 -50.28 -7.49 -6.52
C ASN A 297 -51.19 -7.05 -7.68
N ASN A 298 -50.73 -7.20 -8.92
CA ASN A 298 -51.44 -6.75 -10.11
C ASN A 298 -51.93 -7.92 -10.98
N SER A 299 -53.12 -7.79 -11.56
CA SER A 299 -53.59 -8.69 -12.62
C SER A 299 -52.83 -8.42 -13.92
N PHE A 300 -52.67 -9.46 -14.73
CA PHE A 300 -52.07 -9.35 -16.06
C PHE A 300 -52.74 -8.24 -16.88
N SER A 301 -51.93 -7.40 -17.50
CA SER A 301 -52.34 -6.33 -18.39
C SER A 301 -51.41 -6.28 -19.60
N ASN A 302 -51.94 -5.73 -20.69
CA ASN A 302 -51.23 -5.53 -21.95
C ASN A 302 -50.77 -6.83 -22.62
N THR A 303 -50.02 -6.70 -23.71
CA THR A 303 -49.59 -7.84 -24.53
C THR A 303 -48.21 -8.29 -24.08
N ALA A 304 -48.10 -9.58 -23.76
CA ALA A 304 -46.82 -10.24 -23.53
C ALA A 304 -46.57 -11.29 -24.61
N TYR A 305 -45.40 -11.89 -24.57
CA TYR A 305 -45.00 -12.90 -25.55
C TYR A 305 -44.36 -14.09 -24.86
N VAL A 306 -44.46 -15.25 -25.50
CA VAL A 306 -43.87 -16.50 -25.05
C VAL A 306 -43.28 -17.26 -26.23
N ALA A 307 -42.12 -17.88 -26.03
CA ALA A 307 -41.49 -18.74 -27.03
C ALA A 307 -40.81 -19.93 -26.37
N ARG A 308 -40.66 -21.00 -27.15
CA ARG A 308 -39.96 -22.21 -26.73
C ARG A 308 -38.45 -21.93 -26.68
N CYS A 309 -37.78 -22.42 -25.65
CA CYS A 309 -36.33 -22.38 -25.57
C CYS A 309 -35.70 -23.36 -26.56
N VAL A 310 -34.55 -23.00 -27.14
CA VAL A 310 -33.75 -23.93 -27.97
C VAL A 310 -33.32 -25.16 -27.16
N ARG A 311 -33.07 -24.96 -25.87
CA ARG A 311 -32.54 -25.95 -24.95
C ARG A 311 -33.44 -26.13 -23.73
N THR A 312 -33.30 -27.29 -23.09
CA THR A 312 -34.03 -27.64 -21.86
C THR A 312 -33.63 -26.82 -20.64
N ASP A 313 -32.46 -26.17 -20.69
CA ASP A 313 -31.95 -25.26 -19.66
C ASP A 313 -32.25 -23.77 -19.97
N CYS A 314 -32.86 -23.49 -21.13
CA CYS A 314 -33.02 -22.14 -21.69
C CYS A 314 -31.71 -21.32 -21.73
N GLY A 315 -30.56 -22.01 -21.73
CA GLY A 315 -29.26 -21.39 -21.86
C GLY A 315 -29.08 -20.76 -23.23
N LEU A 316 -28.34 -19.66 -23.29
CA LEU A 316 -27.99 -19.00 -24.54
C LEU A 316 -26.93 -19.84 -25.26
N ALA A 317 -27.28 -20.40 -26.42
CA ALA A 317 -26.36 -21.12 -27.28
C ALA A 317 -25.61 -20.14 -28.19
N LEU A 318 -24.28 -20.09 -28.07
CA LEU A 318 -23.40 -19.29 -28.90
C LEU A 318 -22.58 -20.19 -29.82
N THR A 319 -22.41 -19.79 -31.08
CA THR A 319 -21.44 -20.38 -32.00
C THR A 319 -20.17 -19.54 -31.96
N VAL A 320 -19.11 -20.12 -31.40
CA VAL A 320 -17.81 -19.48 -31.18
C VAL A 320 -16.75 -20.57 -31.38
N SER A 321 -15.90 -20.43 -32.39
CA SER A 321 -14.84 -21.42 -32.64
C SER A 321 -13.56 -21.09 -31.89
N GLY A 322 -12.83 -22.10 -31.44
CA GLY A 322 -11.51 -21.93 -30.81
C GLY A 322 -11.56 -21.09 -29.53
N HIS A 323 -12.63 -21.23 -28.74
CA HIS A 323 -12.86 -20.45 -27.52
C HIS A 323 -12.00 -20.92 -26.34
N GLY A 324 -11.62 -22.20 -26.28
CA GLY A 324 -10.75 -22.73 -25.21
C GLY A 324 -11.36 -22.67 -23.81
N LEU A 325 -12.69 -22.60 -23.71
CA LEU A 325 -13.43 -22.56 -22.45
C LEU A 325 -13.84 -23.97 -22.03
N VAL A 326 -14.06 -24.14 -20.74
CA VAL A 326 -14.67 -25.35 -20.15
C VAL A 326 -15.90 -25.00 -19.33
N ALA A 327 -16.68 -26.02 -18.94
CA ALA A 327 -17.82 -25.83 -18.06
C ALA A 327 -17.38 -25.18 -16.73
N ASN A 328 -18.20 -24.25 -16.24
CA ASN A 328 -17.93 -23.38 -15.09
C ASN A 328 -16.81 -22.33 -15.28
N ASP A 329 -16.29 -22.14 -16.50
CA ASP A 329 -15.65 -20.86 -16.82
C ASP A 329 -16.70 -19.73 -16.81
N TYR A 330 -16.23 -18.50 -16.66
CA TYR A 330 -17.06 -17.30 -16.67
C TYR A 330 -16.62 -16.40 -17.81
N VAL A 331 -17.59 -15.80 -18.49
CA VAL A 331 -17.35 -15.00 -19.70
C VAL A 331 -18.12 -13.69 -19.65
N ARG A 332 -17.63 -12.71 -20.39
CA ARG A 332 -18.34 -11.48 -20.69
C ARG A 332 -18.68 -11.46 -22.18
N LEU A 333 -19.89 -11.02 -22.51
CA LEU A 333 -20.29 -10.76 -23.89
C LEU A 333 -20.18 -9.26 -24.19
N ALA A 334 -19.86 -8.91 -25.42
CA ALA A 334 -19.89 -7.52 -25.87
C ALA A 334 -20.46 -7.40 -27.28
N SER A 335 -21.07 -6.24 -27.58
CA SER A 335 -21.52 -5.87 -28.93
C SER A 335 -22.45 -6.90 -29.58
N MET A 336 -23.39 -7.45 -28.82
CA MET A 336 -24.33 -8.48 -29.30
C MET A 336 -25.43 -7.85 -30.17
N GLY A 337 -25.32 -7.96 -31.50
CA GLY A 337 -26.31 -7.42 -32.42
C GLY A 337 -27.66 -8.14 -32.30
N GLY A 338 -28.73 -7.36 -32.16
CA GLY A 338 -30.08 -7.88 -31.94
C GLY A 338 -30.32 -8.43 -30.54
N LEU A 339 -29.28 -8.62 -29.72
CA LEU A 339 -29.35 -9.10 -28.33
C LEU A 339 -28.63 -8.12 -27.38
N ALA A 340 -28.87 -6.82 -27.55
CA ALA A 340 -28.16 -5.76 -26.84
C ALA A 340 -28.26 -5.89 -25.31
N GLN A 341 -29.38 -6.41 -24.79
CA GLN A 341 -29.56 -6.65 -23.36
C GLN A 341 -28.54 -7.62 -22.76
N LEU A 342 -27.91 -8.48 -23.59
CA LEU A 342 -26.90 -9.43 -23.15
C LEU A 342 -25.48 -8.84 -23.16
N THR A 343 -25.30 -7.67 -23.76
CA THR A 343 -24.01 -6.98 -23.88
C THR A 343 -23.54 -6.52 -22.50
N ASP A 344 -22.24 -6.64 -22.26
CA ASP A 344 -21.52 -6.29 -21.03
C ASP A 344 -21.88 -7.12 -19.78
N GLY A 345 -22.84 -8.04 -19.91
CA GLY A 345 -23.19 -9.01 -18.87
C GLY A 345 -22.16 -10.12 -18.69
N GLY A 346 -22.13 -10.67 -17.48
CA GLY A 346 -21.32 -11.82 -17.11
C GLY A 346 -22.15 -13.11 -17.09
N TYR A 347 -21.56 -14.21 -17.54
CA TYR A 347 -22.26 -15.48 -17.68
C TYR A 347 -21.36 -16.65 -17.28
N ARG A 348 -21.98 -17.68 -16.66
CA ARG A 348 -21.32 -18.97 -16.46
C ARG A 348 -21.46 -19.82 -17.71
N VAL A 349 -20.39 -20.48 -18.13
CA VAL A 349 -20.42 -21.52 -19.15
C VAL A 349 -21.07 -22.76 -18.54
N ALA A 350 -22.28 -23.09 -19.01
CA ALA A 350 -23.02 -24.27 -18.56
C ALA A 350 -22.48 -25.55 -19.20
N SER A 351 -22.18 -25.51 -20.50
CA SER A 351 -21.58 -26.60 -21.27
C SER A 351 -20.99 -26.07 -22.57
N GLN A 352 -20.18 -26.88 -23.26
CA GLN A 352 -19.44 -26.46 -24.45
C GLN A 352 -19.05 -27.66 -25.33
N THR A 353 -18.90 -27.40 -26.63
CA THR A 353 -18.20 -28.25 -27.60
C THR A 353 -16.95 -27.50 -28.08
N SER A 354 -16.32 -27.90 -29.19
CA SER A 354 -15.19 -27.14 -29.78
C SER A 354 -15.60 -25.85 -30.50
N SER A 355 -16.88 -25.74 -30.89
CA SER A 355 -17.41 -24.63 -31.71
C SER A 355 -18.67 -23.98 -31.13
N GLN A 356 -19.19 -24.48 -30.01
CA GLN A 356 -20.37 -23.94 -29.35
C GLN A 356 -20.16 -23.81 -27.84
N VAL A 357 -20.73 -22.76 -27.28
CA VAL A 357 -20.73 -22.47 -25.85
C VAL A 357 -22.16 -22.20 -25.41
N ILE A 358 -22.60 -22.87 -24.35
CA ILE A 358 -23.90 -22.65 -23.73
C ILE A 358 -23.70 -21.83 -22.47
N LEU A 359 -24.39 -20.69 -22.39
CA LEU A 359 -24.30 -19.77 -21.26
C LEU A 359 -25.54 -19.82 -20.38
N ASP A 360 -25.33 -19.87 -19.07
CA ASP A 360 -26.38 -19.70 -18.08
C ASP A 360 -26.70 -18.20 -17.90
N THR A 361 -27.91 -17.82 -18.30
CA THR A 361 -28.42 -16.44 -18.22
C THR A 361 -29.27 -16.20 -16.97
N SER A 362 -29.54 -17.24 -16.17
CA SER A 362 -30.37 -17.13 -14.96
C SER A 362 -29.64 -16.40 -13.83
N ARG A 363 -28.31 -16.55 -13.75
CA ARG A 363 -27.46 -15.97 -12.72
C ARG A 363 -26.71 -14.71 -13.15
N SER A 364 -27.00 -14.13 -14.32
CA SER A 364 -26.33 -12.90 -14.76
C SER A 364 -26.91 -11.69 -14.02
N LEU A 365 -26.07 -10.94 -13.29
CA LEU A 365 -26.49 -9.75 -12.55
C LEU A 365 -27.05 -8.68 -13.48
N ALA A 366 -26.42 -8.51 -14.65
CA ALA A 366 -26.86 -7.58 -15.69
C ALA A 366 -28.26 -7.89 -16.23
N LEU A 367 -28.79 -9.10 -16.00
CA LEU A 367 -30.10 -9.51 -16.49
C LEU A 367 -31.16 -9.70 -15.40
N VAL A 368 -30.89 -9.32 -14.14
CA VAL A 368 -31.87 -9.46 -13.04
C VAL A 368 -33.18 -8.72 -13.33
N SER A 369 -33.08 -7.56 -13.97
CA SER A 369 -34.21 -6.71 -14.34
C SER A 369 -34.47 -6.65 -15.85
N ALA A 370 -33.68 -7.37 -16.66
CA ALA A 370 -33.79 -7.34 -18.11
C ALA A 370 -34.87 -8.31 -18.61
N SER A 371 -35.62 -7.87 -19.62
CA SER A 371 -36.56 -8.72 -20.35
C SER A 371 -35.79 -9.77 -21.16
N LYS A 372 -35.91 -11.06 -20.80
CA LYS A 372 -35.12 -12.13 -21.43
C LYS A 372 -35.81 -12.81 -22.62
N GLY A 373 -36.34 -12.06 -23.58
CA GLY A 373 -37.02 -12.66 -24.74
C GLY A 373 -37.27 -11.74 -25.94
N GLY A 374 -37.81 -12.31 -27.03
CA GLY A 374 -38.31 -11.60 -28.24
C GLY A 374 -37.27 -11.09 -29.22
N ASN A 375 -36.03 -11.01 -28.76
CA ASN A 375 -34.91 -10.51 -29.53
C ASN A 375 -34.16 -11.67 -30.20
N ALA A 376 -33.98 -11.59 -31.52
CA ALA A 376 -33.17 -12.51 -32.29
C ALA A 376 -31.77 -11.92 -32.51
N TYR A 377 -30.75 -12.77 -32.48
CA TYR A 377 -29.41 -12.37 -32.88
C TYR A 377 -29.41 -11.92 -34.34
N SER A 378 -28.80 -10.77 -34.62
CA SER A 378 -28.70 -10.23 -35.97
C SER A 378 -27.28 -10.27 -36.52
N SER A 379 -26.27 -9.93 -35.72
CA SER A 379 -24.87 -9.85 -36.17
C SER A 379 -23.91 -9.59 -34.99
N GLY A 380 -22.60 -9.64 -35.28
CA GLY A 380 -21.56 -9.20 -34.34
C GLY A 380 -21.44 -10.08 -33.11
N GLY A 381 -21.07 -9.48 -31.98
CA GLY A 381 -20.83 -10.21 -30.74
C GLY A 381 -19.37 -10.61 -30.56
N LYS A 382 -18.86 -10.36 -29.37
CA LYS A 382 -17.54 -10.79 -28.90
C LYS A 382 -17.71 -11.52 -27.58
N LEU A 383 -17.00 -12.63 -27.45
CA LEU A 383 -16.87 -13.38 -26.21
C LEU A 383 -15.48 -13.09 -25.62
N PHE A 384 -15.44 -12.63 -24.38
CA PHE A 384 -14.22 -12.46 -23.59
C PHE A 384 -14.19 -13.49 -22.47
N ASN A 385 -13.02 -14.07 -22.25
CA ASN A 385 -12.79 -14.89 -21.07
C ASN A 385 -12.76 -14.00 -19.82
N GLY A 386 -13.42 -14.42 -18.74
CA GLY A 386 -13.51 -13.69 -17.48
C GLY A 386 -12.42 -14.02 -16.47
N LYS A 387 -11.40 -14.81 -16.81
CA LYS A 387 -10.29 -15.21 -15.91
C LYS A 387 -9.51 -14.00 -15.37
N ASP A 388 -8.90 -14.15 -14.19
CA ASP A 388 -7.91 -13.18 -13.70
C ASP A 388 -6.77 -13.02 -14.73
N GLY A 389 -6.30 -11.79 -14.91
CA GLY A 389 -5.35 -11.43 -15.97
C GLY A 389 -5.97 -10.78 -17.19
N ASN A 390 -7.29 -10.78 -17.31
CA ASN A 390 -7.98 -10.09 -18.39
C ASN A 390 -8.30 -8.64 -18.03
N THR A 391 -8.54 -7.82 -19.05
CA THR A 391 -9.08 -6.45 -18.92
C THR A 391 -10.45 -6.40 -18.23
N TRP A 392 -11.18 -7.51 -18.24
CA TRP A 392 -12.45 -7.69 -17.56
C TRP A 392 -12.42 -9.00 -16.78
N ARG A 393 -12.90 -8.97 -15.54
CA ARG A 393 -13.12 -10.16 -14.73
C ARG A 393 -14.60 -10.48 -14.72
N ALA A 394 -14.98 -11.66 -15.22
CA ALA A 394 -16.31 -12.22 -14.98
C ALA A 394 -16.16 -13.31 -13.92
N PHE A 395 -16.98 -13.25 -12.87
CA PHE A 395 -16.83 -14.11 -11.71
C PHE A 395 -18.16 -14.36 -11.00
N PRO A 396 -18.29 -15.49 -10.29
CA PRO A 396 -19.43 -15.74 -9.42
C PRO A 396 -19.34 -14.87 -8.16
N THR A 397 -20.43 -14.18 -7.85
CA THR A 397 -20.52 -13.27 -6.71
C THR A 397 -20.86 -14.02 -5.42
N ALA A 398 -20.60 -13.43 -4.25
CA ALA A 398 -21.00 -14.00 -2.96
C ALA A 398 -22.52 -14.23 -2.87
N SER A 399 -23.32 -13.39 -3.54
CA SER A 399 -24.76 -13.52 -3.73
C SER A 399 -25.20 -14.61 -4.73
N ASN A 400 -24.26 -15.42 -5.25
CA ASN A 400 -24.47 -16.47 -6.27
C ASN A 400 -24.92 -15.98 -7.65
N MET A 401 -24.69 -14.71 -7.97
CA MET A 401 -24.84 -14.12 -9.29
C MET A 401 -23.52 -14.18 -10.06
N VAL A 402 -23.49 -13.63 -11.28
CA VAL A 402 -22.29 -13.43 -12.09
C VAL A 402 -22.17 -11.96 -12.40
N ALA A 403 -21.09 -11.36 -11.92
CA ALA A 403 -20.73 -9.97 -12.15
C ALA A 403 -19.59 -9.86 -13.14
N VAL A 404 -19.43 -8.65 -13.68
CA VAL A 404 -18.32 -8.25 -14.54
C VAL A 404 -17.73 -6.98 -13.97
N LEU A 405 -16.43 -7.00 -13.67
CA LEU A 405 -15.69 -5.83 -13.22
C LEU A 405 -14.53 -5.55 -14.17
N GLY A 406 -14.29 -4.28 -14.47
CA GLY A 406 -13.14 -3.83 -15.25
C GLY A 406 -11.87 -3.83 -14.41
N SER A 407 -10.73 -4.14 -15.02
CA SER A 407 -9.43 -3.91 -14.37
C SER A 407 -9.17 -2.42 -14.22
N SER A 408 -8.41 -2.07 -13.19
CA SER A 408 -7.91 -0.71 -12.97
C SER A 408 -6.38 -0.65 -12.96
N THR A 409 -5.83 0.53 -12.71
CA THR A 409 -4.41 0.74 -12.36
C THR A 409 -4.09 0.35 -10.92
N CYS A 410 -5.11 0.00 -10.13
CA CYS A 410 -4.92 -0.53 -8.79
C CYS A 410 -4.42 -1.98 -8.78
N VAL A 411 -3.85 -2.37 -7.64
CA VAL A 411 -3.22 -3.68 -7.41
C VAL A 411 -3.68 -4.33 -6.11
N SER A 412 -3.85 -5.65 -6.11
CA SER A 412 -4.23 -6.42 -4.92
C SER A 412 -3.04 -7.17 -4.32
N GLU A 413 -3.28 -7.99 -3.30
CA GLU A 413 -2.22 -8.76 -2.65
C GLU A 413 -1.49 -9.67 -3.64
N ARG A 414 -0.19 -9.85 -3.39
CA ARG A 414 0.60 -10.85 -4.08
C ARG A 414 0.21 -12.23 -3.56
N ALA A 415 -0.14 -13.14 -4.46
CA ALA A 415 -0.43 -14.53 -4.14
C ALA A 415 0.78 -15.45 -4.42
N GLY A 416 0.65 -16.73 -4.06
CA GLY A 416 1.66 -17.76 -4.34
C GLY A 416 2.83 -17.73 -3.36
N LEU A 417 3.97 -18.29 -3.77
CA LEU A 417 5.14 -18.50 -2.89
C LEU A 417 5.85 -17.21 -2.47
N SER A 418 5.72 -16.15 -3.28
CA SER A 418 6.32 -14.85 -3.01
C SER A 418 5.41 -13.91 -2.23
N ARG A 419 4.26 -14.37 -1.71
CA ARG A 419 3.43 -13.57 -0.80
C ARG A 419 4.25 -13.12 0.42
N TYR A 420 4.06 -11.88 0.85
CA TYR A 420 4.79 -11.25 1.95
C TYR A 420 6.31 -11.11 1.76
N THR A 421 6.78 -11.10 0.50
CA THR A 421 8.17 -10.82 0.13
C THR A 421 8.24 -9.60 -0.77
N ASP A 422 9.42 -9.00 -0.88
CA ASP A 422 9.71 -7.91 -1.80
C ASP A 422 10.33 -8.40 -3.12
N ALA A 423 10.17 -9.68 -3.48
CA ALA A 423 10.73 -10.22 -4.72
C ALA A 423 10.33 -9.38 -5.95
N ALA A 424 11.28 -9.13 -6.84
CA ALA A 424 11.09 -8.28 -8.02
C ALA A 424 9.86 -8.73 -8.85
N PRO A 425 9.02 -7.80 -9.34
CA PRO A 425 7.90 -8.13 -10.22
C PRO A 425 8.35 -8.79 -11.51
N ALA A 426 7.95 -10.05 -11.71
CA ALA A 426 8.23 -10.83 -12.91
C ALA A 426 7.15 -11.91 -13.10
N THR A 427 7.26 -12.69 -14.17
CA THR A 427 6.38 -13.84 -14.39
C THR A 427 6.49 -14.80 -13.20
N GLY A 428 5.36 -15.06 -12.52
CA GLY A 428 5.30 -15.89 -11.31
C GLY A 428 5.46 -15.12 -9.99
N THR A 429 5.92 -13.86 -10.04
CA THR A 429 6.13 -12.99 -8.86
C THR A 429 5.45 -11.63 -8.98
N TYR A 430 4.55 -11.44 -9.95
CA TYR A 430 3.76 -10.21 -10.06
C TYR A 430 2.88 -9.96 -8.83
N VAL A 431 2.62 -8.68 -8.52
CA VAL A 431 1.56 -8.33 -7.57
C VAL A 431 0.18 -8.59 -8.18
N GLY A 432 -0.86 -8.67 -7.34
CA GLY A 432 -2.21 -8.96 -7.79
C GLY A 432 -2.84 -7.83 -8.62
N ARG A 433 -3.78 -8.18 -9.50
CA ARG A 433 -4.63 -7.22 -10.24
C ARG A 433 -5.79 -6.75 -9.36
N SER A 434 -6.39 -5.61 -9.67
CA SER A 434 -7.56 -5.12 -8.93
C SER A 434 -8.74 -4.87 -9.86
N TYR A 435 -9.84 -5.58 -9.58
CA TYR A 435 -11.15 -5.44 -10.21
C TYR A 435 -12.12 -4.93 -9.14
N LEU A 436 -12.50 -3.67 -9.22
CA LEU A 436 -13.31 -2.98 -8.21
C LEU A 436 -14.57 -2.41 -8.85
N GLU A 437 -15.67 -2.41 -8.09
CA GLU A 437 -16.91 -1.75 -8.49
C GLU A 437 -16.82 -0.22 -8.34
N SER A 438 -17.71 0.52 -8.99
CA SER A 438 -17.67 1.99 -9.00
C SER A 438 -17.92 2.63 -7.63
N SER A 439 -18.75 2.00 -6.77
CA SER A 439 -19.02 2.45 -5.40
C SER A 439 -17.83 2.25 -4.45
N ASN A 440 -16.91 1.36 -4.81
CA ASN A 440 -15.69 1.06 -4.05
C ASN A 440 -14.46 1.11 -4.97
N ALA A 441 -14.40 2.17 -5.79
CA ALA A 441 -13.47 2.26 -6.91
C ALA A 441 -12.01 2.38 -6.47
N CYS A 442 -11.10 2.12 -7.42
CA CYS A 442 -9.69 2.41 -7.27
C CYS A 442 -9.49 3.91 -6.92
N PRO A 443 -8.73 4.26 -5.86
CA PRO A 443 -8.46 5.65 -5.52
C PRO A 443 -7.82 6.39 -6.69
N THR A 444 -8.22 7.65 -6.90
CA THR A 444 -7.70 8.47 -8.00
C THR A 444 -6.27 8.94 -7.77
N VAL A 445 -5.82 8.98 -6.51
CA VAL A 445 -4.47 9.40 -6.15
C VAL A 445 -3.52 8.22 -6.34
N GLU A 446 -2.49 8.44 -7.15
CA GLU A 446 -1.44 7.46 -7.42
C GLU A 446 -0.34 7.51 -6.35
N ILE A 447 0.41 6.41 -6.23
CA ILE A 447 1.66 6.38 -5.48
C ILE A 447 2.67 7.41 -6.00
N THR A 448 3.55 7.87 -5.12
CA THR A 448 4.72 8.68 -5.49
C THR A 448 5.99 7.92 -5.13
N PRO A 449 6.81 7.51 -6.12
CA PRO A 449 8.17 6.98 -5.90
C PRO A 449 9.03 7.92 -5.06
N LEU A 450 10.16 7.41 -4.56
CA LEU A 450 11.08 8.20 -3.75
C LEU A 450 11.39 9.54 -4.42
N SER A 451 11.02 10.62 -3.74
CA SER A 451 11.20 11.99 -4.19
C SER A 451 11.98 12.79 -3.16
N ARG A 452 12.85 13.67 -3.65
CA ARG A 452 13.63 14.63 -2.87
C ARG A 452 13.00 16.04 -2.89
N SER A 453 11.86 16.19 -3.56
CA SER A 453 11.18 17.47 -3.75
C SER A 453 10.03 17.61 -2.76
N ARG A 454 10.21 18.48 -1.75
CA ARG A 454 9.17 18.83 -0.77
C ARG A 454 7.92 19.38 -1.46
N ALA A 455 8.10 20.18 -2.51
CA ALA A 455 7.00 20.75 -3.28
C ALA A 455 6.17 19.67 -3.98
N ASP A 456 6.80 18.70 -4.65
CA ASP A 456 6.07 17.64 -5.37
C ASP A 456 5.36 16.70 -4.40
N LEU A 457 6.00 16.37 -3.28
CA LEU A 457 5.39 15.58 -2.20
C LEU A 457 4.20 16.32 -1.58
N GLY A 458 4.35 17.60 -1.24
CA GLY A 458 3.28 18.44 -0.70
C GLY A 458 2.08 18.55 -1.66
N ASN A 459 2.35 18.77 -2.95
CA ASN A 459 1.32 18.81 -4.00
C ASN A 459 0.58 17.49 -4.14
N GLN A 460 1.25 16.35 -3.95
CA GLN A 460 0.58 15.06 -3.97
C GLN A 460 -0.26 14.83 -2.71
N ILE A 461 0.26 15.20 -1.55
CA ILE A 461 -0.49 15.13 -0.28
C ILE A 461 -1.79 15.94 -0.38
N ASP A 462 -1.79 17.10 -1.06
CA ASP A 462 -3.00 17.90 -1.26
C ASP A 462 -4.10 17.20 -2.08
N LYS A 463 -3.77 16.15 -2.84
CA LYS A 463 -4.73 15.38 -3.63
C LYS A 463 -5.38 14.25 -2.85
N LEU A 464 -4.90 13.87 -1.67
CA LEU A 464 -5.47 12.77 -0.88
C LEU A 464 -6.97 12.99 -0.64
N ARG A 465 -7.83 12.03 -0.94
CA ARG A 465 -9.28 12.12 -0.70
C ARG A 465 -9.74 10.83 -0.05
N ALA A 466 -10.60 10.96 0.97
CA ALA A 466 -11.18 9.82 1.66
C ALA A 466 -12.20 9.11 0.77
N GLY A 467 -12.16 7.78 0.70
CA GLY A 467 -13.14 6.98 -0.02
C GLY A 467 -12.81 5.50 -0.09
N GLY A 468 -13.83 4.69 -0.32
CA GLY A 468 -13.69 3.23 -0.44
C GLY A 468 -13.45 2.51 0.89
N SER A 469 -13.29 1.20 0.80
CA SER A 469 -13.01 0.30 1.92
C SER A 469 -11.51 0.21 2.27
N THR A 470 -11.10 -0.57 3.27
CA THR A 470 -9.76 -0.50 3.88
C THR A 470 -8.93 -1.76 3.63
N ALA A 471 -7.96 -1.66 2.71
CA ALA A 471 -6.99 -2.71 2.40
C ALA A 471 -5.57 -2.35 2.89
N GLY A 472 -5.42 -2.13 4.20
CA GLY A 472 -4.14 -1.68 4.78
C GLY A 472 -2.99 -2.67 4.64
N GLN A 473 -3.27 -3.97 4.50
CA GLN A 473 -2.26 -4.98 4.19
C GLN A 473 -1.60 -4.74 2.82
N ILE A 474 -2.36 -4.22 1.84
CA ILE A 474 -1.82 -3.82 0.53
C ILE A 474 -1.04 -2.51 0.67
N GLY A 475 -1.58 -1.54 1.40
CA GLY A 475 -0.89 -0.27 1.70
C GLY A 475 0.48 -0.49 2.34
N LEU A 476 0.55 -1.36 3.35
CA LEU A 476 1.79 -1.74 4.04
C LEU A 476 2.79 -2.44 3.09
N ALA A 477 2.32 -3.41 2.30
CA ALA A 477 3.16 -4.10 1.33
C ALA A 477 3.78 -3.11 0.33
N TRP A 478 2.98 -2.17 -0.19
CA TRP A 478 3.49 -1.14 -1.08
C TRP A 478 4.41 -0.16 -0.39
N GLY A 479 4.15 0.19 0.88
CA GLY A 479 5.11 0.93 1.71
C GLY A 479 6.51 0.30 1.67
N TRP A 480 6.61 -1.02 1.81
CA TRP A 480 7.87 -1.73 1.68
C TRP A 480 8.42 -1.72 0.25
N TYR A 481 7.58 -1.99 -0.75
CA TYR A 481 7.99 -2.04 -2.15
C TYR A 481 8.53 -0.71 -2.67
N MET A 482 8.05 0.43 -2.14
CA MET A 482 8.55 1.75 -2.52
C MET A 482 10.01 2.00 -2.11
N ILE A 483 10.53 1.27 -1.11
CA ILE A 483 11.91 1.40 -0.61
C ILE A 483 12.73 0.12 -0.80
N SER A 484 12.20 -0.87 -1.52
CA SER A 484 12.91 -2.11 -1.81
C SER A 484 13.79 -1.96 -3.06
N PRO A 485 15.10 -2.30 -3.01
CA PRO A 485 15.94 -2.36 -4.20
C PRO A 485 15.44 -3.39 -5.22
N ASN A 486 14.77 -4.46 -4.79
CA ASN A 486 14.19 -5.48 -5.67
C ASN A 486 13.05 -4.94 -6.54
N PHE A 487 12.38 -3.88 -6.09
CA PHE A 487 11.38 -3.14 -6.88
C PHE A 487 11.99 -1.98 -7.67
N GLY A 488 13.30 -1.74 -7.54
CA GLY A 488 14.04 -0.64 -8.16
C GLY A 488 13.87 -0.52 -9.67
N THR A 489 13.63 -1.63 -10.38
CA THR A 489 13.42 -1.62 -11.83
C THR A 489 12.11 -0.97 -12.26
N LEU A 490 11.12 -0.86 -11.37
CA LEU A 490 9.90 -0.10 -11.64
C LEU A 490 10.15 1.40 -11.70
N TRP A 491 11.16 1.88 -10.98
CA TRP A 491 11.33 3.30 -10.69
C TRP A 491 12.36 3.96 -11.62
N PRO A 492 12.11 5.20 -12.06
CA PRO A 492 13.05 5.94 -12.89
C PRO A 492 14.20 6.53 -12.05
N GLY A 493 15.41 6.53 -12.62
CA GLY A 493 16.54 7.36 -12.18
C GLY A 493 16.76 7.42 -10.66
N THR A 494 16.63 8.63 -10.11
CA THR A 494 16.89 8.95 -8.69
C THR A 494 15.82 8.47 -7.72
N SER A 495 14.71 7.93 -8.21
CA SER A 495 13.65 7.34 -7.38
C SER A 495 13.89 5.85 -7.07
N ARG A 496 15.00 5.28 -7.56
CA ARG A 496 15.38 3.90 -7.26
C ARG A 496 15.89 3.78 -5.83
N PRO A 497 15.32 2.89 -5.00
CA PRO A 497 15.82 2.64 -3.67
C PRO A 497 17.25 2.10 -3.67
N ALA A 498 18.03 2.50 -2.67
CA ALA A 498 19.34 1.94 -2.40
C ALA A 498 19.26 0.48 -1.95
N GLU A 499 20.39 -0.21 -1.94
CA GLU A 499 20.53 -1.57 -1.41
C GLU A 499 20.18 -1.65 0.09
N TYR A 500 19.89 -2.86 0.59
CA TYR A 500 19.71 -3.12 2.02
C TYR A 500 21.05 -3.10 2.76
N ASP A 501 21.61 -1.90 2.92
CA ASP A 501 22.82 -1.65 3.70
C ASP A 501 22.54 -0.61 4.79
N PRO A 502 22.24 -1.05 6.04
CA PRO A 502 21.91 -0.12 7.12
C PRO A 502 23.11 0.75 7.53
N SER A 503 24.34 0.47 7.08
CA SER A 503 25.48 1.36 7.30
C SER A 503 25.48 2.57 6.36
N ARG A 504 24.82 2.46 5.19
CA ARG A 504 24.78 3.49 4.16
C ARG A 504 23.43 4.17 4.00
N THR A 505 22.33 3.46 4.26
CA THR A 505 20.97 3.97 4.08
C THR A 505 20.07 3.53 5.22
N LEU A 506 19.39 4.49 5.85
CA LEU A 506 18.29 4.25 6.77
C LEU A 506 16.99 4.10 5.97
N LYS A 507 16.37 2.92 6.05
CA LYS A 507 15.11 2.61 5.40
C LYS A 507 13.98 2.58 6.42
N VAL A 508 12.91 3.32 6.14
CA VAL A 508 11.78 3.50 7.06
C VAL A 508 10.45 3.31 6.35
N VAL A 509 9.53 2.56 6.95
CA VAL A 509 8.12 2.51 6.54
C VAL A 509 7.27 3.09 7.66
N ILE A 510 6.37 4.00 7.31
CA ILE A 510 5.37 4.58 8.22
C ILE A 510 4.01 4.09 7.74
N LEU A 511 3.33 3.29 8.55
CA LEU A 511 1.94 2.88 8.33
C LEU A 511 1.02 3.74 9.19
N MET A 512 0.09 4.46 8.58
CA MET A 512 -0.99 5.15 9.28
C MET A 512 -2.33 4.53 8.89
N THR A 513 -3.21 4.30 9.87
CA THR A 513 -4.62 3.91 9.65
C THR A 513 -5.55 4.47 10.71
N ASP A 514 -6.82 4.69 10.34
CA ASP A 514 -7.90 5.08 11.24
C ASP A 514 -8.96 4.00 11.45
N GLY A 515 -8.77 2.82 10.88
CA GLY A 515 -9.80 1.79 10.82
C GLY A 515 -9.29 0.37 10.66
N GLU A 516 -10.24 -0.56 10.70
CA GLU A 516 -9.99 -2.00 10.58
C GLU A 516 -9.76 -2.42 9.13
N PHE A 517 -8.88 -3.40 8.91
CA PHE A 517 -8.56 -3.90 7.57
C PHE A 517 -9.63 -4.90 7.11
N ASN A 518 -10.64 -4.39 6.40
CA ASN A 518 -11.81 -5.17 5.99
C ASN A 518 -11.75 -5.69 4.55
N THR A 519 -10.77 -5.31 3.74
CA THR A 519 -10.79 -5.62 2.29
C THR A 519 -9.65 -6.55 1.84
N PRO A 520 -9.79 -7.89 2.03
CA PRO A 520 -8.93 -8.87 1.39
C PRO A 520 -9.39 -9.22 -0.04
N PHE A 521 -8.47 -9.70 -0.88
CA PHE A 521 -8.79 -10.14 -2.24
C PHE A 521 -8.58 -11.63 -2.48
N GLN A 522 -9.26 -12.12 -3.50
CA GLN A 522 -9.05 -13.41 -4.13
C GLN A 522 -9.10 -13.26 -5.65
N ALA A 523 -8.01 -13.66 -6.33
CA ALA A 523 -7.86 -13.56 -7.79
C ALA A 523 -8.25 -12.18 -8.35
N GLY A 524 -7.83 -11.13 -7.64
CA GLY A 524 -8.00 -9.72 -7.96
C GLY A 524 -9.38 -9.09 -7.70
N VAL A 525 -10.32 -9.85 -7.14
CA VAL A 525 -11.64 -9.36 -6.69
C VAL A 525 -11.69 -9.41 -5.17
N ILE A 526 -12.44 -8.51 -4.53
CA ILE A 526 -12.68 -8.56 -3.08
C ILE A 526 -13.29 -9.92 -2.71
N ALA A 527 -12.76 -10.58 -1.68
CA ALA A 527 -13.13 -11.95 -1.30
C ALA A 527 -14.49 -12.04 -0.57
N ALA A 528 -15.08 -13.24 -0.53
CA ALA A 528 -16.37 -13.48 0.13
C ALA A 528 -16.36 -13.23 1.65
N ASP A 529 -15.19 -13.38 2.28
CA ASP A 529 -14.97 -13.18 3.72
C ASP A 529 -14.44 -11.77 4.04
N ALA A 530 -14.62 -10.82 3.12
CA ALA A 530 -14.36 -9.42 3.39
C ALA A 530 -15.25 -8.88 4.51
N GLY A 531 -14.71 -7.96 5.30
CA GLY A 531 -15.40 -7.35 6.43
C GLY A 531 -16.49 -6.37 6.00
N THR A 532 -17.27 -5.92 6.98
CA THR A 532 -18.31 -4.91 6.75
C THR A 532 -17.72 -3.60 6.22
N GLY A 533 -18.37 -3.00 5.22
CA GLY A 533 -17.91 -1.77 4.58
C GLY A 533 -17.10 -1.98 3.29
N SER A 534 -16.89 -3.22 2.85
CA SER A 534 -16.11 -3.56 1.65
C SER A 534 -16.89 -3.61 0.33
N GLY A 535 -18.00 -2.87 0.23
CA GLY A 535 -18.86 -2.83 -0.96
C GLY A 535 -19.98 -3.88 -0.94
N SER A 536 -20.65 -4.06 -2.07
CA SER A 536 -21.76 -5.01 -2.23
C SER A 536 -21.28 -6.46 -2.32
N GLU A 537 -22.05 -7.41 -1.78
CA GLU A 537 -21.82 -8.86 -1.99
C GLU A 537 -21.87 -9.26 -3.48
N ASP A 538 -22.54 -8.46 -4.31
CA ASP A 538 -22.55 -8.60 -5.78
C ASP A 538 -21.21 -8.23 -6.43
N ALA A 539 -20.31 -7.57 -5.70
CA ALA A 539 -18.96 -7.23 -6.15
C ALA A 539 -17.88 -8.10 -5.50
N HIS A 540 -18.26 -8.98 -4.57
CA HIS A 540 -17.34 -9.93 -3.92
C HIS A 540 -17.32 -11.24 -4.68
N ILE A 541 -16.15 -11.84 -4.88
CA ILE A 541 -16.06 -13.20 -5.43
C ILE A 541 -16.51 -14.20 -4.38
N ASN A 542 -17.21 -15.26 -4.78
CA ASN A 542 -17.79 -16.28 -3.89
C ASN A 542 -16.80 -17.22 -3.19
N THR A 543 -15.54 -16.80 -3.08
CA THR A 543 -14.46 -17.57 -2.47
C THR A 543 -13.71 -16.69 -1.48
N ASN A 544 -13.34 -17.28 -0.35
CA ASN A 544 -12.56 -16.61 0.69
C ASN A 544 -11.17 -16.20 0.20
N ALA A 545 -10.57 -15.26 0.92
CA ALA A 545 -9.26 -14.71 0.63
C ALA A 545 -8.17 -15.79 0.61
N GLY A 546 -7.45 -15.92 -0.50
CA GLY A 546 -6.41 -16.95 -0.66
C GLY A 546 -5.19 -16.77 0.26
N ASN A 547 -4.98 -15.54 0.75
CA ASN A 547 -3.91 -15.20 1.70
C ASN A 547 -4.40 -15.09 3.16
N GLY A 548 -5.67 -15.42 3.44
CA GLY A 548 -6.26 -15.30 4.76
C GLY A 548 -6.51 -13.86 5.22
N ASN A 549 -6.73 -13.70 6.52
CA ASN A 549 -7.11 -12.42 7.15
C ASN A 549 -6.04 -11.32 6.91
N PRO A 550 -6.41 -10.11 6.43
CA PRO A 550 -5.55 -8.93 6.29
C PRO A 550 -4.58 -8.63 7.45
N PHE A 551 -5.01 -8.81 8.70
CA PHE A 551 -4.14 -8.53 9.87
C PHE A 551 -2.97 -9.52 9.94
N SER A 552 -3.25 -10.81 9.72
CA SER A 552 -2.22 -11.86 9.69
C SER A 552 -1.25 -11.65 8.51
N GLN A 553 -1.77 -11.22 7.36
CA GLN A 553 -0.94 -10.85 6.21
C GLN A 553 0.01 -9.69 6.56
N SER A 554 -0.51 -8.65 7.21
CA SER A 554 0.25 -7.48 7.60
C SER A 554 1.38 -7.83 8.56
N MET A 555 1.12 -8.67 9.57
CA MET A 555 2.16 -9.15 10.49
C MET A 555 3.32 -9.86 9.77
N GLN A 556 3.01 -10.73 8.81
CA GLN A 556 4.04 -11.41 8.00
C GLN A 556 4.90 -10.42 7.20
N ILE A 557 4.27 -9.37 6.65
CA ILE A 557 4.97 -8.30 5.93
C ILE A 557 5.85 -7.49 6.91
N CYS A 558 5.36 -7.16 8.11
CA CYS A 558 6.15 -6.45 9.12
C CYS A 558 7.38 -7.24 9.55
N ASP A 559 7.22 -8.55 9.78
CA ASP A 559 8.33 -9.43 10.14
C ASP A 559 9.36 -9.56 9.01
N ALA A 560 8.91 -9.59 7.76
CA ALA A 560 9.81 -9.61 6.60
C ALA A 560 10.59 -8.29 6.46
N MET A 561 9.93 -7.14 6.63
CA MET A 561 10.59 -5.82 6.64
C MET A 561 11.67 -5.71 7.73
N LYS A 562 11.36 -6.15 8.95
CA LYS A 562 12.29 -6.10 10.09
C LYS A 562 13.53 -6.95 9.84
N LYS A 563 13.40 -8.09 9.16
CA LYS A 563 14.56 -8.95 8.78
C LYS A 563 15.52 -8.25 7.81
N GLU A 564 15.00 -7.35 6.97
CA GLU A 564 15.81 -6.52 6.06
C GLU A 564 16.31 -5.21 6.73
N ASN A 565 16.22 -5.09 8.05
CA ASN A 565 16.59 -3.90 8.83
C ASN A 565 15.80 -2.64 8.47
N VAL A 566 14.57 -2.78 7.96
CA VAL A 566 13.65 -1.66 7.75
C VAL A 566 13.01 -1.27 9.09
N VAL A 567 13.08 0.00 9.45
CA VAL A 567 12.39 0.53 10.64
C VAL A 567 10.94 0.80 10.31
N VAL A 568 10.04 0.18 11.06
CA VAL A 568 8.59 0.28 10.88
C VAL A 568 7.98 1.12 11.98
N TYR A 569 7.42 2.25 11.61
CA TYR A 569 6.57 3.10 12.45
C TYR A 569 5.11 2.87 12.14
N THR A 570 4.27 2.89 13.17
CA THR A 570 2.84 2.70 13.04
C THR A 570 2.10 3.83 13.76
N VAL A 571 1.06 4.38 13.13
CA VAL A 571 0.26 5.47 13.68
C VAL A 571 -1.22 5.12 13.59
N GLY A 572 -1.86 4.90 14.74
CA GLY A 572 -3.29 4.70 14.83
C GLY A 572 -4.01 6.02 15.06
N PHE A 573 -4.84 6.45 14.13
CA PHE A 573 -5.57 7.72 14.22
C PHE A 573 -7.04 7.49 14.58
N GLN A 574 -7.45 7.90 15.78
CA GLN A 574 -8.83 7.71 16.29
C GLN A 574 -9.33 6.26 16.24
N ILE A 575 -8.41 5.30 16.36
CA ILE A 575 -8.72 3.87 16.38
C ILE A 575 -9.25 3.41 17.75
N SER A 576 -10.07 2.35 17.74
CA SER A 576 -10.45 1.65 18.96
C SER A 576 -9.22 1.07 19.68
N SER A 577 -9.35 0.78 20.97
CA SER A 577 -8.34 0.06 21.77
C SER A 577 -8.83 -1.33 22.16
N ASP A 578 -9.83 -1.83 21.45
CA ASP A 578 -10.34 -3.18 21.65
C ASP A 578 -9.24 -4.20 21.28
N VAL A 579 -9.10 -5.19 22.16
CA VAL A 579 -8.15 -6.30 22.05
C VAL A 579 -8.86 -7.61 22.42
N GLY A 580 -8.32 -8.74 21.97
CA GLY A 580 -8.65 -10.03 22.60
C GLY A 580 -9.62 -10.93 21.85
N LYS A 581 -9.57 -10.98 20.52
CA LYS A 581 -9.95 -12.20 19.80
C LYS A 581 -8.69 -13.00 19.41
N THR A 582 -8.83 -14.05 18.61
CA THR A 582 -7.76 -15.05 18.43
C THR A 582 -6.72 -14.56 17.43
N GLY A 583 -5.52 -14.22 17.92
CA GLY A 583 -4.41 -13.74 17.09
C GLY A 583 -4.35 -12.22 17.05
N VAL A 584 -3.72 -11.66 16.01
CA VAL A 584 -3.78 -10.22 15.72
C VAL A 584 -4.98 -9.99 14.82
N ASP A 585 -6.03 -9.33 15.32
CA ASP A 585 -7.28 -9.15 14.59
C ASP A 585 -7.95 -7.79 14.75
N THR A 586 -7.29 -6.86 15.43
CA THR A 586 -7.69 -5.45 15.47
C THR A 586 -6.60 -4.55 14.89
N ALA A 587 -6.99 -3.36 14.44
CA ALA A 587 -6.05 -2.33 14.02
C ALA A 587 -5.08 -1.95 15.14
N TYR A 588 -5.56 -1.90 16.39
CA TYR A 588 -4.70 -1.59 17.53
C TYR A 588 -3.59 -2.65 17.72
N GLU A 589 -3.96 -3.93 17.81
CA GLU A 589 -3.00 -5.03 17.99
C GLU A 589 -1.98 -5.09 16.85
N LEU A 590 -2.45 -4.89 15.61
CA LEU A 590 -1.57 -4.87 14.45
C LEU A 590 -0.57 -3.72 14.54
N LEU A 591 -1.01 -2.49 14.79
CA LEU A 591 -0.12 -1.34 14.80
C LEU A 591 0.92 -1.46 15.93
N GLU A 592 0.50 -1.90 17.11
CA GLU A 592 1.41 -2.10 18.25
C GLU A 592 2.48 -3.17 17.95
N GLN A 593 2.08 -4.34 17.42
CA GLN A 593 3.02 -5.45 17.18
C GLN A 593 3.84 -5.30 15.88
N CYS A 594 3.28 -4.65 14.86
CA CYS A 594 3.98 -4.39 13.60
C CYS A 594 5.11 -3.37 13.77
N ALA A 595 4.99 -2.42 14.70
CA ALA A 595 6.04 -1.47 15.02
C ALA A 595 7.37 -2.17 15.33
N THR A 596 8.51 -1.58 14.92
CA THR A 596 9.83 -2.17 15.21
C THR A 596 10.13 -2.25 16.70
N SER A 597 9.61 -1.29 17.46
CA SER A 597 9.65 -1.26 18.92
C SER A 597 8.36 -0.60 19.38
N PRO A 598 7.44 -1.30 20.04
CA PRO A 598 6.16 -0.72 20.47
C PRO A 598 6.35 0.60 21.22
N ASP A 599 7.27 0.67 22.19
CA ASP A 599 7.49 1.85 23.02
C ASP A 599 8.03 3.10 22.28
N LYS A 600 8.58 2.93 21.06
CA LYS A 600 9.27 4.01 20.33
C LYS A 600 8.68 4.31 18.96
N HIS A 601 8.10 3.29 18.33
CA HIS A 601 7.70 3.34 16.93
C HIS A 601 6.19 3.16 16.73
N PHE A 602 5.42 2.90 17.81
CA PHE A 602 3.96 2.93 17.77
C PHE A 602 3.45 4.25 18.37
N PHE A 603 2.54 4.89 17.65
CA PHE A 603 1.90 6.14 18.06
C PHE A 603 0.38 5.99 17.97
N LYS A 604 -0.31 6.50 18.99
CA LYS A 604 -1.76 6.59 19.01
C LYS A 604 -2.19 8.05 19.07
N ALA A 605 -2.89 8.50 18.04
CA ALA A 605 -3.38 9.86 17.91
C ALA A 605 -4.90 9.89 18.11
N THR A 606 -5.41 10.65 19.07
CA THR A 606 -6.86 10.78 19.31
C THR A 606 -7.46 12.03 18.69
N SER A 607 -6.62 12.98 18.27
CA SER A 607 -6.99 14.24 17.62
C SER A 607 -6.03 14.58 16.47
N GLY A 608 -6.43 15.51 15.61
CA GLY A 608 -5.54 16.02 14.54
C GLY A 608 -4.25 16.64 15.08
N THR A 609 -4.30 17.25 16.28
CA THR A 609 -3.11 17.76 16.97
C THR A 609 -2.18 16.62 17.38
N ASP A 610 -2.71 15.55 17.97
CA ASP A 610 -1.91 14.38 18.35
C ASP A 610 -1.27 13.73 17.12
N LEU A 611 -2.00 13.70 15.99
CA LEU A 611 -1.50 13.15 14.74
C LEU A 611 -0.30 13.94 14.22
N LYS A 612 -0.37 15.28 14.25
CA LYS A 612 0.75 16.16 13.92
C LYS A 612 1.94 15.94 14.85
N GLU A 613 1.72 15.87 16.16
CA GLU A 613 2.80 15.63 17.11
C GLU A 613 3.44 14.25 16.95
N ALA A 614 2.66 13.21 16.63
CA ALA A 614 3.19 11.88 16.29
C ALA A 614 4.10 11.95 15.06
N PHE A 615 3.65 12.60 13.98
CA PHE A 615 4.45 12.76 12.75
C PHE A 615 5.71 13.61 12.98
N LYS A 616 5.64 14.67 13.80
CA LYS A 616 6.83 15.42 14.23
C LYS A 616 7.81 14.57 15.02
N ALA A 617 7.31 13.76 15.97
CA ALA A 617 8.15 12.88 16.78
C ALA A 617 8.89 11.87 15.90
N ILE A 618 8.20 11.26 14.92
CA ILE A 618 8.79 10.36 13.94
C ILE A 618 9.87 11.08 13.11
N GLY A 619 9.58 12.26 12.56
CA GLY A 619 10.55 13.02 11.77
C GLY A 619 11.82 13.39 12.55
N ARG A 620 11.68 13.77 13.83
CA ARG A 620 12.82 14.02 14.74
C ARG A 620 13.62 12.76 15.02
N ASP A 621 12.96 11.63 15.22
CA ASP A 621 13.62 10.36 15.50
C ASP A 621 14.41 9.86 14.28
N ILE A 622 13.81 9.91 13.07
CA ILE A 622 14.50 9.59 11.81
C ILE A 622 15.75 10.47 11.63
N THR A 623 15.64 11.77 11.92
CA THR A 623 16.77 12.70 11.83
C THR A 623 17.90 12.33 12.81
N ARG A 624 17.56 11.86 14.03
CA ARG A 624 18.54 11.38 15.00
C ARG A 624 19.19 10.07 14.57
N LEU A 625 18.40 9.11 14.09
CA LEU A 625 18.88 7.82 13.60
C LEU A 625 19.83 7.97 12.41
N ARG A 626 19.66 9.02 11.59
CA ARG A 626 20.57 9.34 10.50
C ARG A 626 21.99 9.68 10.99
N ILE A 627 22.12 10.38 12.12
CA ILE A 627 23.39 10.88 12.68
C ILE A 627 24.03 9.87 13.65
N ALA A 628 23.22 8.98 14.24
CA ALA A 628 23.67 8.01 15.21
C ALA A 628 24.38 6.82 14.53
N ARG A 629 25.72 6.86 14.46
CA ARG A 629 26.61 5.71 14.64
C ARG A 629 28.02 6.13 15.00
#